data_AF-A0A2V6GGL5-F1
#
_entry.id   AF-A0A2V6GGL5-F1
#
_cell.length_a   1.000
_cell.length_b   1.000
_cell.length_c   1.000
_cell.angle_alpha   90.00
_cell.angle_beta   90.00
_cell.angle_gamma   90.00
#
_symmetry.space_group_name_H-M   'P 1'
#
loop_
_entity.id
_entity.type
_entity.pdbx_description
1 polymer ?
#
loop_
_entity_poly.entity_id
_entity_poly.type
_entity_poly.pdbx_seq_one_letter_code
_entity_poly.pdbx_strand_id
1 'polypeptide(L)'
;MIVSEELTHEKILKVIFHENPSWLERVEFFDQFVGEEAARRFGPKKKSLAYRLTYRDRSRTLTSEEVTAAHARIRERLQRELGAELRE
;
A
#
# COMPACT_ATOMS: atom_id res chain seq x y z
N MET A 1 -0.94 -2.70 -5.92
CA MET A 1 -2.28 -2.98 -5.34
C MET A 1 -3.34 -2.49 -6.31
N ILE A 2 -4.45 -3.22 -6.45
CA ILE A 2 -5.57 -2.84 -7.30
C ILE A 2 -6.69 -2.32 -6.40
N VAL A 3 -7.20 -1.14 -6.73
CA VAL A 3 -8.20 -0.41 -5.94
C VAL A 3 -9.24 0.21 -6.88
N SER A 4 -10.37 0.64 -6.30
CA SER A 4 -11.35 1.46 -7.03
C SER A 4 -10.71 2.76 -7.52
N GLU A 5 -11.07 3.22 -8.71
CA GLU A 5 -10.61 4.48 -9.28
C GLU A 5 -11.00 5.69 -8.42
N GLU A 6 -12.11 5.60 -7.70
CA GLU A 6 -12.63 6.63 -6.80
C GLU A 6 -11.81 6.79 -5.51
N LEU A 7 -10.94 5.83 -5.19
CA LEU A 7 -10.08 5.93 -4.02
C LEU A 7 -8.98 6.97 -4.22
N THR A 8 -8.94 7.95 -3.33
CA THR A 8 -7.91 8.99 -3.33
C THR A 8 -6.62 8.49 -2.70
N HIS A 9 -5.50 9.03 -3.18
CA HIS A 9 -4.18 8.80 -2.59
C HIS A 9 -4.16 9.13 -1.09
N GLU A 10 -4.84 10.20 -0.68
CA GLU A 10 -4.95 10.60 0.73
C GLU A 10 -5.57 9.51 1.60
N LYS A 11 -6.66 8.86 1.17
CA LYS A 11 -7.28 7.76 1.93
C LYS A 11 -6.32 6.59 2.10
N ILE A 12 -5.57 6.26 1.05
CA ILE A 12 -4.57 5.19 1.08
C ILE A 12 -3.47 5.53 2.08
N LEU A 13 -2.92 6.74 2.02
CA LEU A 13 -1.90 7.19 2.96
C LEU A 13 -2.41 7.14 4.40
N LYS A 14 -3.66 7.58 4.66
CA LYS A 14 -4.25 7.51 6.01
C LYS A 14 -4.26 6.08 6.55
N VAL A 15 -4.61 5.09 5.73
CA VAL A 15 -4.61 3.68 6.15
C VAL A 15 -3.18 3.18 6.41
N ILE A 16 -2.22 3.52 5.54
CA ILE A 16 -0.81 3.12 5.71
C ILE A 16 -0.20 3.75 6.97
N PHE A 17 -0.42 5.04 7.18
CA PHE A 17 0.10 5.77 8.33
C PHE A 17 -0.66 5.50 9.62
N HIS A 18 -1.86 4.91 9.58
CA HIS A 18 -2.60 4.60 10.80
C HIS A 18 -1.84 3.62 11.70
N GLU A 19 -1.20 2.60 11.12
CA GLU A 19 -0.39 1.64 11.88
C GLU A 19 0.86 2.30 12.48
N ASN A 20 1.26 3.46 11.95
CA ASN A 20 2.43 4.27 12.32
C ASN A 20 3.56 3.46 12.99
N PRO A 21 4.13 2.44 12.32
CA PRO A 21 5.30 1.78 12.88
C PRO A 21 6.33 2.87 13.11
N SER A 22 6.91 2.96 14.31
CA SER A 22 7.88 4.03 14.67
C SER A 22 9.10 4.08 13.74
N TRP A 23 9.27 3.05 12.92
CA TRP A 23 10.33 2.80 11.96
C TRP A 23 9.84 2.78 10.50
N LEU A 24 8.59 3.15 10.20
CA LEU A 24 8.17 3.45 8.82
C LEU A 24 8.67 4.86 8.47
N GLU A 25 9.84 4.93 7.83
CA GLU A 25 10.52 6.20 7.54
C GLU A 25 9.88 6.94 6.37
N ARG A 26 9.44 6.20 5.34
CA ARG A 26 8.91 6.82 4.12
C ARG A 26 7.88 5.96 3.41
N VAL A 27 6.87 6.64 2.87
CA VAL A 27 5.90 6.07 1.93
C VAL A 27 5.94 6.91 0.66
N GLU A 28 6.40 6.31 -0.44
CA GLU A 28 6.53 6.97 -1.73
C GLU A 28 5.57 6.35 -2.74
N PHE A 29 4.93 7.19 -3.53
CA PHE A 29 4.16 6.75 -4.68
C PHE A 29 5.14 6.34 -5.79
N PHE A 30 5.04 5.09 -6.26
CA PHE A 30 5.96 4.52 -7.24
C PHE A 30 5.38 4.54 -8.65
N ASP A 31 4.17 3.99 -8.82
CA ASP A 31 3.56 3.85 -10.14
C ASP A 31 2.02 3.84 -10.06
N GLN A 32 1.35 4.33 -11.12
CA GLN A 32 -0.09 4.19 -11.34
C GLN A 32 -0.35 3.60 -12.72
N PHE A 33 -1.21 2.59 -12.72
CA PHE A 33 -1.81 2.05 -13.91
C PHE A 33 -3.32 2.36 -13.89
N VAL A 34 -3.74 3.30 -14.73
CA VAL A 34 -5.10 3.85 -14.83
C VAL A 34 -5.59 3.83 -16.29
N GLY A 35 -6.85 4.16 -16.52
CA GLY A 35 -7.42 4.31 -17.86
C GLY A 35 -7.92 3.01 -18.48
N GLU A 36 -8.14 3.01 -19.79
CA GLU A 36 -8.75 1.87 -20.50
C GLU A 36 -7.97 0.58 -20.34
N GLU A 37 -6.64 0.64 -20.32
CA GLU A 37 -5.80 -0.53 -20.19
C GLU A 37 -5.93 -1.17 -18.80
N ALA A 38 -6.03 -0.33 -17.75
CA ALA A 38 -6.33 -0.77 -16.40
C ALA A 38 -7.73 -1.39 -16.32
N ALA A 39 -8.72 -0.77 -16.95
CA ALA A 39 -10.09 -1.28 -16.98
C ALA A 39 -10.19 -2.64 -17.69
N ARG A 40 -9.44 -2.84 -18.78
CA ARG A 40 -9.35 -4.13 -19.49
C ARG A 40 -8.68 -5.21 -18.65
N ARG A 41 -7.65 -4.85 -17.87
CA ARG A 41 -6.84 -5.82 -17.11
C ARG A 41 -7.40 -6.17 -15.74
N PHE A 42 -8.05 -5.22 -15.07
CA PHE A 42 -8.49 -5.33 -13.68
C PHE A 42 -10.01 -5.20 -13.50
N GLY A 43 -10.73 -4.84 -14.56
CA GLY A 43 -12.17 -4.61 -14.53
C GLY A 43 -12.52 -3.12 -14.52
N PRO A 44 -13.79 -2.78 -14.84
CA PRO A 44 -14.24 -1.39 -14.93
C PRO A 44 -14.06 -0.65 -13.60
N LYS A 45 -13.67 0.62 -13.67
CA LYS A 45 -13.42 1.50 -12.50
C LYS A 45 -12.35 0.98 -11.52
N LYS A 46 -11.40 0.16 -12.00
CA LYS A 46 -10.25 -0.28 -11.20
C LYS A 46 -8.98 0.38 -11.71
N LYS A 47 -8.08 0.69 -10.78
CA LYS A 47 -6.72 1.16 -11.05
C LYS A 47 -5.72 0.36 -10.23
N SER A 48 -4.50 0.21 -10.74
CA SER A 48 -3.38 -0.30 -9.94
C SER A 48 -2.52 0.85 -9.47
N LEU A 49 -2.16 0.83 -8.20
CA LEU A 49 -1.22 1.76 -7.58
C LEU A 49 -0.10 0.97 -6.93
N ALA A 50 1.13 1.41 -7.12
CA ALA A 50 2.31 0.88 -6.46
C ALA A 50 2.88 1.92 -5.50
N TYR A 51 3.24 1.45 -4.30
CA TYR A 51 3.85 2.27 -3.27
C TYR A 51 5.12 1.61 -2.80
N ARG A 52 6.13 2.43 -2.52
CA ARG A 52 7.37 2.01 -1.87
C ARG A 52 7.31 2.41 -0.41
N LEU A 53 7.45 1.43 0.46
CA LEU A 53 7.53 1.64 1.91
C LEU A 53 8.96 1.40 2.34
N THR A 54 9.59 2.41 2.94
CA THR A 54 10.94 2.34 3.49
C THR A 54 10.84 2.18 4.99
N TYR A 55 11.31 1.04 5.48
CA TYR A 55 11.39 0.72 6.89
C TYR A 55 12.81 0.95 7.39
N ARG A 56 12.97 1.82 8.38
CA ARG A 56 14.26 2.15 8.99
C ARG A 56 14.07 2.52 10.45
N ASP A 57 14.77 1.80 11.31
CA ASP A 57 14.96 2.17 12.71
C ASP A 57 16.36 2.78 12.90
N ARG A 58 16.47 3.86 13.70
CA ARG A 58 17.75 4.55 13.94
C ARG A 58 18.57 3.92 15.07
N SER A 59 17.95 3.08 15.90
CA SER A 59 18.53 2.48 17.09
C SER A 59 19.01 1.04 16.86
N ARG A 60 18.39 0.31 15.91
CA ARG A 60 18.72 -1.09 15.62
C ARG A 60 18.47 -1.48 14.17
N THR A 61 19.05 -2.61 13.76
CA THR A 61 18.68 -3.28 12.51
C THR A 61 17.34 -3.98 12.68
N LEU A 62 16.39 -3.71 11.79
CA LEU A 62 15.11 -4.42 11.74
C LEU A 62 15.32 -5.82 11.19
N THR A 63 14.68 -6.82 11.79
CA THR A 63 14.70 -8.17 11.22
C THR A 63 13.69 -8.31 10.08
N SER A 64 13.95 -9.27 9.20
CA SER A 64 13.04 -9.57 8.09
C SER A 64 11.65 -9.95 8.59
N GLU A 65 11.54 -10.66 9.72
CA GLU A 65 10.25 -11.03 10.33
C GLU A 65 9.48 -9.81 10.80
N GLU A 66 10.14 -8.85 11.45
CA GLU A 66 9.50 -7.62 11.93
C GLU A 66 8.91 -6.80 10.78
N VAL A 67 9.72 -6.60 9.73
CA VAL A 67 9.32 -5.88 8.53
C VAL A 67 8.17 -6.59 7.84
N THR A 68 8.28 -7.91 7.68
CA THR A 68 7.23 -8.74 7.05
C THR A 68 5.93 -8.67 7.85
N ALA A 69 5.99 -8.73 9.18
CA ALA A 69 4.82 -8.65 10.04
C ALA A 69 4.12 -7.29 9.96
N ALA A 70 4.86 -6.17 9.98
CA ALA A 70 4.24 -4.86 9.80
C ALA A 70 3.70 -4.65 8.40
N HIS A 71 4.44 -5.10 7.38
CA HIS A 71 4.00 -5.03 6.00
C HIS A 71 2.70 -5.85 5.82
N ALA A 72 2.61 -7.05 6.40
CA ALA A 72 1.39 -7.87 6.40
C ALA A 72 0.20 -7.17 7.07
N ARG A 73 0.39 -6.52 8.23
CA ARG A 73 -0.66 -5.74 8.90
C ARG A 73 -1.19 -4.61 8.02
N ILE A 74 -0.30 -3.85 7.38
CA ILE A 74 -0.68 -2.79 6.43
C ILE A 74 -1.47 -3.38 5.26
N ARG A 75 -1.03 -4.52 4.72
CA ARG A 75 -1.71 -5.23 3.62
C ARG A 75 -3.14 -5.64 4.00
N GLU A 76 -3.30 -6.33 5.13
CA GLU A 76 -4.61 -6.77 5.63
C GLU A 76 -5.55 -5.58 5.83
N ARG A 77 -5.02 -4.45 6.29
CA ARG A 77 -5.83 -3.26 6.55
C ARG A 77 -6.25 -2.55 5.27
N LEU A 78 -5.36 -2.44 4.29
CA LEU A 78 -5.71 -1.96 2.95
C LEU A 78 -6.80 -2.85 2.31
N GLN A 79 -6.72 -4.16 2.51
CA GLN A 79 -7.76 -5.10 2.09
C GLN A 79 -9.09 -4.86 2.81
N ARG A 80 -9.08 -4.76 4.15
CA ARG A 80 -10.30 -4.60 4.96
C ARG A 80 -10.96 -3.24 4.80
N GLU A 81 -10.19 -2.15 4.82
CA GLU A 81 -10.74 -0.79 4.81
C GLU A 81 -11.01 -0.27 3.39
N LEU A 82 -10.15 -0.61 2.42
CA LEU A 82 -10.24 -0.07 1.06
C LEU A 82 -10.65 -1.11 0.02
N GLY A 83 -10.82 -2.38 0.40
CA GLY A 83 -11.06 -3.47 -0.55
C GLY A 83 -9.91 -3.64 -1.54
N ALA A 84 -8.69 -3.28 -1.13
CA ALA A 84 -7.53 -3.29 -2.01
C ALA A 84 -7.08 -4.73 -2.30
N GLU A 85 -6.95 -5.09 -3.57
CA GLU A 85 -6.41 -6.38 -3.97
C GLU A 85 -4.89 -6.26 -4.12
N LEU A 86 -4.13 -6.87 -3.22
CA LEU A 86 -2.68 -6.85 -3.24
C LEU A 86 -2.17 -8.08 -3.99
N ARG A 87 -1.34 -7.84 -5.02
CA ARG A 87 -0.63 -8.91 -5.74
C ARG A 87 0.75 -9.07 -5.11
N GLU A 88 1.17 -10.31 -4.89
CA GLU A 88 2.56 -10.67 -4.49
C GLU A 88 3.47 -10.74 -5.71
#